data_AF-A0A2H3DGV9-F1
#
_entry.id   AF-A0A2H3DGV9-F1
#
_cell.length_a   1.000
_cell.length_b   1.000
_cell.length_c   1.000
_cell.angle_alpha   90.00
_cell.angle_beta   90.00
_cell.angle_gamma   90.00
#
_symmetry.space_group_name_H-M   'P 1'
#
loop_
_entity.id
_entity.type
_entity.pdbx_description
1 polymer ?
#
loop_
_entity_poly.entity_id
_entity_poly.type
_entity_poly.pdbx_seq_one_letter_code
_entity_poly.pdbx_strand_id
1 'polypeptide(L)'
;MKDKACFLSQSVKVTGLGGESFGHSMAALKEICQTGERQFKEGKLQQWSPEYVQGFEVVDVSNRYFRLKVKSAEDTGIELVQEIDPNSILRGMANNMLIHMDDNVVHYYKATMDNGKNEVSRYSKARPQIFRVGNVVEVQFSIAFIKARNTTTRMKLVLRAVAMVDCQHAMNADREKKRMAIEARELKLTTRMKRKIGFEDEDKDEEEESRSQEGPGK
;
A
#
# COMPACT_ATOMS: atom_id res chain seq x y z
N MET A 1 11.89 20.92 9.07
CA MET A 1 10.97 19.76 9.06
C MET A 1 9.54 20.11 9.51
N LYS A 2 9.36 21.10 10.41
CA LYS A 2 8.08 21.48 11.05
C LYS A 2 6.98 22.00 10.10
N ASP A 3 7.32 22.63 8.97
CA ASP A 3 6.32 23.10 7.98
C ASP A 3 5.80 22.04 7.02
N LYS A 4 6.35 20.81 7.03
CA LYS A 4 5.94 19.76 6.09
C LYS A 4 4.70 18.98 6.56
N ALA A 5 4.33 19.10 7.84
CA ALA A 5 3.22 18.35 8.44
C ALA A 5 1.87 18.65 7.76
N CYS A 6 1.65 19.89 7.30
CA CYS A 6 0.44 20.31 6.60
C CYS A 6 0.28 19.71 5.19
N PHE A 7 1.32 19.06 4.68
CA PHE A 7 1.33 18.34 3.40
C PHE A 7 1.29 16.82 3.57
N LEU A 8 1.35 16.30 4.80
CA LEU A 8 1.22 14.87 5.04
C LEU A 8 -0.19 14.41 4.68
N SER A 9 -0.25 13.27 4.00
CA SER A 9 -1.50 12.69 3.52
C SER A 9 -1.50 11.18 3.59
N GLN A 10 -2.70 10.64 3.68
CA GLN A 10 -3.03 9.25 3.42
C GLN A 10 -3.37 9.16 1.94
N SER A 11 -2.73 8.25 1.20
CA SER A 11 -3.02 8.07 -0.22
C SER A 11 -3.08 6.60 -0.61
N VAL A 12 -3.83 6.33 -1.67
CA VAL A 12 -3.90 5.04 -2.34
C VAL A 12 -3.78 5.26 -3.83
N LYS A 13 -3.03 4.36 -4.49
CA LYS A 13 -2.93 4.28 -5.94
C LYS A 13 -3.61 2.99 -6.38
N VAL A 14 -4.63 3.11 -7.22
CA VAL A 14 -5.44 1.97 -7.68
C VAL A 14 -5.40 1.90 -9.19
N THR A 15 -5.28 0.69 -9.71
CA THR A 15 -5.38 0.41 -11.14
C THR A 15 -6.32 -0.77 -11.36
N GLY A 16 -7.09 -0.73 -12.43
CA GLY A 16 -7.98 -1.82 -12.85
C GLY A 16 -7.28 -2.90 -13.67
N LEU A 17 -5.97 -2.79 -13.94
CA LEU A 17 -5.19 -3.75 -14.76
C LEU A 17 -5.86 -4.08 -16.11
N GLY A 18 -6.48 -3.08 -16.74
CA GLY A 18 -7.17 -3.22 -18.03
C GLY A 18 -8.65 -3.62 -17.94
N GLY A 19 -9.23 -3.73 -16.74
CA GLY A 19 -10.65 -4.00 -16.57
C GLY A 19 -11.55 -2.90 -17.13
N GLU A 20 -12.60 -3.28 -17.87
CA GLU A 20 -13.51 -2.35 -18.56
C GLU A 20 -14.26 -1.43 -17.59
N SER A 21 -14.75 -1.94 -16.47
CA SER A 21 -15.48 -1.15 -15.46
C SER A 21 -14.61 -0.03 -14.86
N PHE A 22 -13.33 -0.32 -14.64
CA PHE A 22 -12.36 0.68 -14.20
C PHE A 22 -12.09 1.69 -15.32
N GLY A 23 -11.95 1.23 -16.57
CA GLY A 23 -11.82 2.10 -17.75
C GLY A 23 -12.97 3.10 -17.88
N HIS A 24 -14.23 2.65 -17.71
CA HIS A 24 -15.39 3.54 -17.68
C HIS A 24 -15.32 4.56 -16.54
N SER A 25 -14.84 4.16 -15.36
CA SER A 25 -14.65 5.07 -14.23
C SER A 25 -13.59 6.14 -14.52
N MET A 26 -12.48 5.77 -15.18
CA MET A 26 -11.44 6.71 -15.60
C MET A 26 -11.94 7.67 -16.68
N ALA A 27 -12.75 7.19 -17.64
CA ALA A 27 -13.40 8.02 -18.63
C ALA A 27 -14.34 9.05 -17.98
N ALA A 28 -15.16 8.62 -17.01
CA ALA A 28 -16.04 9.51 -16.26
C ALA A 28 -15.26 10.60 -15.49
N LEU A 29 -14.10 10.26 -14.89
CA LEU A 29 -13.25 11.27 -14.24
C LEU A 29 -12.70 12.31 -15.21
N LYS A 30 -12.32 11.89 -16.43
CA LYS A 30 -11.90 12.82 -17.50
C LYS A 30 -13.05 13.73 -17.91
N GLU A 31 -14.26 13.17 -18.06
CA GLU A 31 -15.47 13.92 -18.42
C GLU A 31 -15.86 14.95 -17.35
N ILE A 32 -15.75 14.60 -16.06
CA ILE A 32 -15.99 15.54 -14.95
C ILE A 32 -15.02 16.72 -15.02
N CYS A 33 -13.74 16.47 -15.32
CA CYS A 33 -12.76 17.54 -15.50
C CYS A 33 -13.12 18.45 -16.68
N GLN A 34 -13.46 17.87 -17.84
CA GLN A 34 -13.84 18.60 -19.06
C GLN A 34 -15.13 19.42 -18.86
N THR A 35 -16.12 18.86 -18.19
CA THR A 35 -17.36 19.57 -17.85
C THR A 35 -17.08 20.72 -16.89
N GLY A 36 -16.16 20.49 -15.94
CA GLY A 36 -15.66 21.51 -15.03
C GLY A 36 -14.99 22.69 -15.74
N GLU A 37 -14.28 22.48 -16.85
CA GLU A 37 -13.59 23.56 -17.60
C GLU A 37 -14.54 24.67 -18.00
N ARG A 38 -15.79 24.34 -18.37
CA ARG A 38 -16.82 25.32 -18.76
C ARG A 38 -17.24 26.25 -17.63
N GLN A 39 -16.95 25.90 -16.38
CA GLN A 39 -17.25 26.71 -15.19
C GLN A 39 -16.12 27.68 -14.83
N PHE A 40 -14.97 27.59 -15.50
CA PHE A 40 -13.82 28.46 -15.28
C PHE A 40 -13.52 29.28 -16.53
N LYS A 41 -12.75 30.36 -16.38
CA LYS A 41 -12.17 31.04 -17.55
C LYS A 41 -11.28 30.06 -18.29
N GLU A 42 -11.28 30.16 -19.62
CA GLU A 42 -10.47 29.31 -20.49
C GLU A 42 -8.99 29.30 -20.05
N GLY A 43 -8.39 28.10 -20.03
CA GLY A 43 -7.01 27.88 -19.60
C GLY A 43 -6.76 28.04 -18.09
N LYS A 44 -7.79 28.27 -17.25
CA LYS A 44 -7.62 28.38 -15.79
C LYS A 44 -7.79 27.08 -15.04
N LEU A 45 -8.47 26.08 -15.60
CA LEU A 45 -8.52 24.74 -15.05
C LEU A 45 -7.37 23.92 -15.64
N GLN A 46 -6.53 23.35 -14.78
CA GLN A 46 -5.50 22.41 -15.18
C GLN A 46 -6.15 21.12 -15.64
N GLN A 47 -5.77 20.65 -16.83
CA GLN A 47 -6.19 19.36 -17.35
C GLN A 47 -5.80 18.25 -16.37
N TRP A 48 -6.76 17.40 -16.02
CA TRP A 48 -6.50 16.22 -15.22
C TRP A 48 -6.02 15.08 -16.12
N SER A 49 -4.93 14.43 -15.71
CA SER A 49 -4.38 13.26 -16.38
C SER A 49 -4.07 12.18 -15.34
N PRO A 50 -4.43 10.92 -15.58
CA PRO A 50 -4.03 9.83 -14.71
C PRO A 50 -2.54 9.55 -14.81
N GLU A 51 -2.00 8.90 -13.78
CA GLU A 51 -0.67 8.29 -13.85
C GLU A 51 -0.73 6.93 -14.53
N TYR A 52 0.42 6.38 -14.91
CA TYR A 52 0.53 5.05 -15.48
C TYR A 52 1.51 4.19 -14.70
N VAL A 53 1.12 2.95 -14.40
CA VAL A 53 1.99 1.94 -13.79
C VAL A 53 1.86 0.68 -14.63
N GLN A 54 3.00 0.18 -15.13
CA GLN A 54 3.06 -1.01 -15.99
C GLN A 54 2.15 -0.92 -17.22
N GLY A 55 1.97 0.28 -17.76
CA GLY A 55 1.11 0.55 -18.92
C GLY A 55 -0.37 0.71 -18.61
N PHE A 56 -0.80 0.54 -17.37
CA PHE A 56 -2.19 0.72 -16.95
C PHE A 56 -2.43 2.08 -16.30
N GLU A 57 -3.59 2.68 -16.57
CA GLU A 57 -4.00 3.90 -15.89
C GLU A 57 -4.18 3.66 -14.38
N VAL A 58 -3.77 4.66 -13.61
CA VAL A 58 -3.79 4.67 -12.15
C VAL A 58 -4.55 5.90 -11.67
N VAL A 59 -5.47 5.67 -10.75
CA VAL A 59 -6.10 6.73 -9.96
C VAL A 59 -5.30 6.91 -8.66
N ASP A 60 -4.75 8.11 -8.45
CA ASP A 60 -4.13 8.52 -7.19
C ASP A 60 -5.11 9.37 -6.40
N VAL A 61 -5.50 8.88 -5.23
CA VAL A 61 -6.47 9.51 -4.34
C VAL A 61 -5.83 9.73 -2.99
N SER A 62 -5.95 10.95 -2.45
CA SER A 62 -5.31 11.30 -1.18
C SER A 62 -6.17 12.21 -0.31
N ASN A 63 -6.04 12.07 1.01
CA ASN A 63 -6.57 13.02 1.97
C ASN A 63 -5.49 13.44 2.97
N ARG A 64 -5.49 14.72 3.35
CA ARG A 64 -4.50 15.23 4.30
C ARG A 64 -4.87 14.80 5.71
N TYR A 65 -3.87 14.52 6.53
CA TYR A 65 -4.10 14.30 7.96
C TYR A 65 -4.56 15.58 8.65
N PHE A 66 -4.08 16.74 8.21
CA PHE A 66 -4.38 18.01 8.86
C PHE A 66 -4.66 19.12 7.86
N ARG A 67 -5.42 20.11 8.31
CA ARG A 67 -5.54 21.43 7.68
C ARG A 67 -4.99 22.51 8.61
N LEU A 68 -4.71 23.68 8.05
CA LEU A 68 -4.29 24.84 8.84
C LEU A 68 -5.48 25.35 9.66
N LYS A 69 -5.26 25.56 10.96
CA LYS A 69 -6.21 26.21 11.86
C LYS A 69 -6.30 27.68 11.48
N VAL A 70 -7.50 28.14 11.15
CA VAL A 70 -7.75 29.56 10.91
C VAL A 70 -7.89 30.23 12.27
N LYS A 71 -7.12 31.30 12.52
CA LYS A 71 -7.05 31.95 13.85
C LYS A 71 -8.39 32.44 14.40
N SER A 72 -9.36 32.70 13.53
CA SER A 72 -10.69 33.19 13.88
C SER A 72 -11.74 32.09 14.08
N ALA A 73 -11.40 30.82 13.85
CA ALA A 73 -12.34 29.71 13.98
C ALA A 73 -12.18 29.04 15.35
N GLU A 74 -13.28 28.91 16.09
CA GLU A 74 -13.38 28.10 17.31
C GLU A 74 -13.45 26.60 17.00
N ASP A 75 -12.85 26.16 15.89
CA ASP A 75 -12.82 24.76 15.49
C ASP A 75 -12.08 23.95 16.56
N THR A 76 -12.79 23.00 17.14
CA THR A 76 -12.25 21.96 18.01
C THR A 76 -11.95 20.73 17.14
N GLY A 77 -10.68 20.33 17.12
CA GLY A 77 -10.22 19.24 16.28
C GLY A 77 -10.73 17.89 16.80
N ILE A 78 -10.87 16.95 15.88
CA ILE A 78 -11.09 15.55 16.22
C ILE A 78 -9.74 14.90 16.49
N GLU A 79 -9.67 14.04 17.50
CA GLU A 79 -8.45 13.31 17.76
C GLU A 79 -8.15 12.27 16.67
N LEU A 80 -6.90 12.21 16.24
CA LEU A 80 -6.42 11.09 15.44
C LEU A 80 -6.54 9.79 16.24
N VAL A 81 -7.20 8.81 15.65
CA VAL A 81 -7.34 7.48 16.23
C VAL A 81 -5.98 6.78 16.33
N GLN A 82 -5.79 5.99 17.39
CA GLN A 82 -4.54 5.29 17.66
C GLN A 82 -4.11 4.35 16.52
N GLU A 83 -5.07 3.84 15.74
CA GLU A 83 -4.79 2.95 14.61
C GLU A 83 -4.08 3.67 13.45
N ILE A 84 -4.21 4.99 13.39
CA ILE A 84 -3.57 5.87 12.40
C ILE A 84 -2.28 6.47 12.97
N ASP A 85 -2.25 6.80 14.25
CA ASP A 85 -1.09 7.38 14.92
C ASP A 85 -0.71 6.65 16.23
N PRO A 86 -0.22 5.39 16.16
CA PRO A 86 -0.01 4.56 17.35
C PRO A 86 0.94 5.17 18.37
N ASN A 87 1.94 5.91 17.88
CA ASN A 87 3.00 6.50 18.67
C ASN A 87 2.80 8.01 18.90
N SER A 88 1.63 8.57 18.54
CA SER A 88 1.34 10.01 18.64
C SER A 88 2.35 10.92 17.90
N ILE A 89 2.99 10.41 16.85
CA ILE A 89 3.99 11.15 16.07
C ILE A 89 3.29 12.20 15.21
N LEU A 90 2.21 11.83 14.52
CA LEU A 90 1.44 12.78 13.71
C LEU A 90 0.85 13.89 14.59
N ARG A 91 0.30 13.51 15.75
CA ARG A 91 -0.19 14.44 16.78
C ARG A 91 0.91 15.38 17.27
N GLY A 92 2.10 14.84 17.57
CA GLY A 92 3.27 15.64 17.97
C GLY A 92 3.74 16.61 16.88
N MET A 93 3.52 16.29 15.60
CA MET A 93 3.86 17.16 14.47
C MET A 93 2.83 18.28 14.22
N ALA A 94 1.57 18.10 14.64
CA ALA A 94 0.46 19.01 14.33
C ALA A 94 0.64 20.42 14.93
N ASN A 95 1.31 20.54 16.08
CA ASN A 95 1.45 21.80 16.84
C ASN A 95 0.10 22.54 17.03
N ASN A 96 0.12 23.84 17.38
CA ASN A 96 -1.12 24.62 17.60
C ASN A 96 -1.72 25.21 16.32
N MET A 97 -1.08 25.02 15.17
CA MET A 97 -1.48 25.59 13.88
C MET A 97 -2.18 24.58 12.97
N LEU A 98 -2.12 23.28 13.26
CA LEU A 98 -2.78 22.26 12.45
C LEU A 98 -3.90 21.59 13.23
N ILE A 99 -4.98 21.26 12.53
CA ILE A 99 -6.18 20.66 13.09
C ILE A 99 -6.64 19.50 12.20
N HIS A 100 -7.05 18.41 12.83
CA HIS A 100 -7.68 17.27 12.18
C HIS A 100 -9.20 17.41 12.34
N MET A 101 -9.96 17.37 11.25
CA MET A 101 -11.42 17.50 11.25
C MET A 101 -12.05 16.33 10.48
N ASP A 102 -13.38 16.25 10.49
CA ASP A 102 -14.12 15.22 9.74
C ASP A 102 -13.71 15.16 8.25
N ASP A 103 -13.38 16.32 7.66
CA ASP A 103 -12.92 16.41 6.28
C ASP A 103 -11.58 15.70 6.03
N ASN A 104 -10.81 15.39 7.08
CA ASN A 104 -9.51 14.72 7.04
C ASN A 104 -9.59 13.23 7.37
N VAL A 105 -10.75 12.75 7.83
CA VAL A 105 -10.97 11.35 8.19
C VAL A 105 -11.02 10.49 6.91
N VAL A 106 -10.35 9.34 6.98
CA VAL A 106 -10.45 8.26 5.99
C VAL A 106 -10.97 7.03 6.72
N HIS A 107 -12.05 6.45 6.20
CA HIS A 107 -12.64 5.25 6.77
C HIS A 107 -12.07 3.99 6.12
N TYR A 108 -11.74 3.00 6.96
CA TYR A 108 -11.17 1.74 6.52
C TYR A 108 -12.13 0.60 6.82
N TYR A 109 -12.38 -0.23 5.81
CA TYR A 109 -13.31 -1.35 5.92
C TYR A 109 -12.71 -2.65 5.37
N LYS A 110 -13.28 -3.77 5.82
CA LYS A 110 -13.10 -5.09 5.23
C LYS A 110 -14.46 -5.62 4.81
N ALA A 111 -14.57 -5.98 3.54
CA ALA A 111 -15.71 -6.68 2.98
C ALA A 111 -15.68 -8.14 3.43
N THR A 112 -16.85 -8.67 3.76
CA THR A 112 -17.09 -10.11 3.85
C THR A 112 -17.91 -10.51 2.64
N MET A 113 -17.52 -11.61 1.98
CA MET A 113 -18.28 -12.15 0.85
C MET A 113 -19.38 -13.07 1.34
N ASP A 114 -20.52 -13.10 0.65
CA ASP A 114 -21.49 -14.18 0.80
C ASP A 114 -21.00 -15.41 0.01
N ASN A 115 -20.88 -16.55 0.69
CA ASN A 115 -20.30 -17.78 0.14
C ASN A 115 -21.09 -18.35 -1.07
N GLY A 116 -22.29 -17.83 -1.35
CA GLY A 116 -23.13 -18.28 -2.46
C GLY A 116 -23.20 -17.38 -3.70
N LYS A 117 -22.75 -16.12 -3.62
CA LYS A 117 -23.05 -15.11 -4.67
C LYS A 117 -21.86 -14.32 -5.22
N ASN A 118 -20.64 -14.53 -4.73
CA ASN A 118 -19.46 -13.69 -5.05
C ASN A 118 -19.77 -12.19 -4.89
N GLU A 119 -20.64 -11.85 -3.95
CA GLU A 119 -21.09 -10.49 -3.67
C GLU A 119 -20.72 -10.11 -2.24
N VAL A 120 -20.42 -8.83 -2.02
CA VAL A 120 -20.10 -8.31 -0.69
C VAL A 120 -21.36 -8.32 0.17
N SER A 121 -21.35 -9.13 1.23
CA SER A 121 -22.46 -9.25 2.18
C SER A 121 -22.48 -8.15 3.23
N ARG A 122 -21.30 -7.68 3.65
CA ARG A 122 -21.16 -6.67 4.70
C ARG A 122 -19.78 -6.00 4.66
N TYR A 123 -19.74 -4.73 5.04
CA TYR A 123 -18.51 -4.03 5.40
C TYR A 123 -18.38 -3.94 6.92
N SER A 124 -17.20 -4.29 7.44
CA SER A 124 -16.83 -4.14 8.84
C SER A 124 -15.65 -3.18 8.97
N LYS A 125 -15.59 -2.38 10.05
CA LYS A 125 -14.46 -1.46 10.27
C LYS A 125 -13.15 -2.25 10.33
N ALA A 126 -12.11 -1.71 9.71
CA ALA A 126 -10.80 -2.31 9.63
C ALA A 126 -9.70 -1.32 10.00
N ARG A 127 -8.53 -1.84 10.34
CA ARG A 127 -7.33 -1.03 10.57
C ARG A 127 -6.60 -0.76 9.26
N PRO A 128 -6.04 0.43 9.02
CA PRO A 128 -5.29 0.72 7.80
C PRO A 128 -4.09 -0.23 7.57
N GLN A 129 -3.54 -0.79 8.64
CA GLN A 129 -2.40 -1.71 8.59
C GLN A 129 -2.67 -3.04 7.86
N ILE A 130 -3.93 -3.42 7.58
CA ILE A 130 -4.21 -4.69 6.89
C ILE A 130 -3.99 -4.59 5.39
N PHE A 131 -4.00 -3.37 4.83
CA PHE A 131 -3.88 -3.14 3.41
C PHE A 131 -2.44 -3.31 2.92
N ARG A 132 -2.27 -3.99 1.79
CA ARG A 132 -1.01 -4.29 1.12
C ARG A 132 -1.16 -4.08 -0.37
N VAL A 133 -0.05 -3.80 -1.04
CA VAL A 133 0.02 -3.79 -2.51
C VAL A 133 -0.41 -5.16 -3.03
N GLY A 134 -1.30 -5.17 -4.03
CA GLY A 134 -1.91 -6.38 -4.59
C GLY A 134 -3.24 -6.77 -3.95
N ASN A 135 -3.77 -6.02 -2.98
CA ASN A 135 -5.16 -6.17 -2.56
C ASN A 135 -6.12 -5.59 -3.60
N VAL A 136 -7.26 -6.25 -3.77
CA VAL A 136 -8.41 -5.70 -4.48
C VAL A 136 -9.19 -4.85 -3.49
N VAL A 137 -9.42 -3.59 -3.85
CA VAL A 137 -10.04 -2.60 -2.98
C VAL A 137 -11.13 -1.84 -3.70
N GLU A 138 -12.13 -1.42 -2.96
CA GLU A 138 -13.08 -0.39 -3.35
C GLU A 138 -12.67 0.92 -2.68
N VAL A 139 -12.65 2.00 -3.45
CA VAL A 139 -12.23 3.32 -2.96
C VAL A 139 -13.34 4.34 -3.17
N GLN A 140 -13.71 5.01 -2.09
CA GLN A 140 -14.62 6.14 -2.13
C GLN A 140 -13.83 7.43 -1.99
N PHE A 141 -14.15 8.42 -2.83
CA PHE A 141 -13.53 9.73 -2.79
C PHE A 141 -14.50 10.84 -3.17
N SER A 142 -14.18 12.07 -2.76
CA SER A 142 -14.85 13.28 -3.21
C SER A 142 -14.01 13.97 -4.27
N ILE A 143 -14.64 14.68 -5.19
CA ILE A 143 -13.95 15.49 -6.21
C ILE A 143 -14.06 16.96 -5.79
N ALA A 144 -12.93 17.67 -5.78
CA ALA A 144 -12.87 19.09 -5.44
C ALA A 144 -12.00 19.86 -6.43
N PHE A 145 -12.46 21.05 -6.85
CA PHE A 145 -11.67 21.97 -7.65
C PHE A 145 -10.99 23.00 -6.73
N ILE A 146 -9.66 22.94 -6.66
CA ILE A 146 -8.87 23.75 -5.73
C ILE A 146 -8.04 24.77 -6.50
N LYS A 147 -8.24 26.05 -6.21
CA LYS A 147 -7.42 27.15 -6.74
C LYS A 147 -6.05 27.14 -6.07
N ALA A 148 -5.00 27.03 -6.87
CA ALA A 148 -3.62 27.19 -6.43
C ALA A 148 -3.22 28.66 -6.36
N ARG A 149 -2.10 28.95 -5.67
CA ARG A 149 -1.60 30.33 -5.47
C ARG A 149 -1.27 31.05 -6.78
N ASN A 150 -0.89 30.30 -7.82
CA ASN A 150 -0.61 30.79 -9.18
C ASN A 150 -1.89 31.04 -10.02
N THR A 151 -3.07 31.10 -9.41
CA THR A 151 -4.39 31.30 -10.06
C THR A 151 -4.94 30.15 -10.89
N THR A 152 -4.19 29.06 -11.09
CA THR A 152 -4.70 27.86 -11.77
C THR A 152 -5.51 27.03 -10.79
N THR A 153 -6.68 26.59 -11.21
CA THR A 153 -7.51 25.62 -10.49
C THR A 153 -7.09 24.22 -10.92
N ARG A 154 -7.07 23.26 -10.00
CA ARG A 154 -6.86 21.85 -10.33
C ARG A 154 -7.93 20.98 -9.69
N MET A 155 -8.34 19.93 -10.39
CA MET A 155 -9.18 18.88 -9.82
C MET A 155 -8.36 18.03 -8.84
N LYS A 156 -8.89 17.77 -7.66
CA LYS A 156 -8.31 16.90 -6.64
C LYS A 156 -9.31 15.81 -6.23
N LEU A 157 -8.83 14.58 -6.15
CA LEU A 157 -9.56 13.44 -5.60
C LEU A 157 -9.23 13.30 -4.11
N VAL A 158 -10.21 13.54 -3.25
CA VAL A 158 -10.08 13.54 -1.79
C VAL A 158 -10.54 12.19 -1.25
N LEU A 159 -9.60 11.41 -0.71
CA LEU A 159 -9.88 10.07 -0.19
C LEU A 159 -10.87 10.12 0.99
N ARG A 160 -11.94 9.30 0.93
CA ARG A 160 -12.96 9.21 1.98
C ARG A 160 -13.03 7.85 2.64
N ALA A 161 -12.96 6.78 1.84
CA ALA A 161 -12.95 5.43 2.37
C ALA A 161 -12.18 4.46 1.49
N VAL A 162 -11.66 3.41 2.11
CA VAL A 162 -11.04 2.26 1.44
C VAL A 162 -11.61 0.98 2.06
N ALA A 163 -12.19 0.13 1.22
CA ALA A 163 -12.67 -1.19 1.63
C ALA A 163 -11.84 -2.29 0.98
N MET A 164 -11.31 -3.21 1.77
CA MET A 164 -10.65 -4.41 1.26
C MET A 164 -11.72 -5.40 0.79
N VAL A 165 -11.69 -5.70 -0.51
CA VAL A 165 -12.62 -6.63 -1.15
C VAL A 165 -12.00 -8.02 -1.20
N ASP A 166 -10.76 -8.12 -1.65
CA ASP A 166 -10.01 -9.38 -1.72
C ASP A 166 -8.52 -9.17 -1.41
N CYS A 167 -7.94 -10.09 -0.65
CA CYS A 167 -6.52 -10.11 -0.30
C CYS A 167 -5.78 -11.37 -0.76
N GLN A 168 -6.46 -12.35 -1.38
CA GLN A 168 -5.89 -13.64 -1.77
C GLN A 168 -4.67 -13.47 -2.68
N HIS A 169 -4.74 -12.58 -3.67
CA HIS A 169 -3.61 -12.33 -4.57
C HIS A 169 -2.37 -11.83 -3.83
N ALA A 170 -2.53 -10.87 -2.90
CA ALA A 170 -1.41 -10.38 -2.09
C ALA A 170 -0.85 -11.47 -1.16
N MET A 171 -1.72 -12.28 -0.55
CA MET A 171 -1.31 -13.38 0.34
C MET A 171 -0.56 -14.48 -0.41
N ASN A 172 -1.05 -14.87 -1.59
CA ASN A 172 -0.41 -15.88 -2.43
C ASN A 172 0.96 -15.40 -2.91
N ALA A 173 1.07 -14.13 -3.33
CA ALA A 173 2.36 -13.54 -3.72
C ALA A 173 3.36 -13.48 -2.57
N ASP A 174 2.92 -13.17 -1.34
CA ASP A 174 3.78 -13.19 -0.16
C ASP A 174 4.24 -14.61 0.20
N ARG A 175 3.34 -15.60 0.12
CA ARG A 175 3.66 -17.02 0.34
C ARG A 175 4.69 -17.52 -0.66
N GLU A 176 4.54 -17.13 -1.93
CA GLU A 176 5.47 -17.46 -3.01
C GLU A 176 6.87 -16.88 -2.76
N LYS A 177 6.95 -15.57 -2.44
CA LYS A 177 8.20 -14.89 -2.11
C LYS A 177 8.92 -15.54 -0.94
N LYS A 178 8.17 -15.93 0.10
CA LYS A 178 8.74 -16.63 1.26
C LYS A 178 9.29 -18.01 0.88
N ARG A 179 8.58 -18.77 0.04
CA ARG A 179 9.08 -20.05 -0.47
C ARG A 179 10.38 -19.88 -1.25
N MET A 180 10.41 -18.96 -2.23
CA MET A 180 11.60 -18.66 -3.00
C MET A 180 12.78 -18.19 -2.13
N ALA A 181 12.51 -17.42 -1.07
CA ALA A 181 13.55 -16.98 -0.14
C ALA A 181 14.13 -18.12 0.70
N ILE A 182 13.31 -19.10 1.09
CA ILE A 182 13.75 -20.33 1.78
C ILE A 182 14.61 -21.16 0.82
N GLU A 183 14.12 -21.44 -0.38
CA GLU A 183 14.86 -22.20 -1.40
C GLU A 183 16.21 -21.52 -1.74
N ALA A 184 16.22 -20.19 -1.93
CA ALA A 184 17.44 -19.43 -2.16
C ALA A 184 18.39 -19.45 -0.95
N ARG A 185 17.88 -19.50 0.28
CA ARG A 185 18.70 -19.64 1.50
C ARG A 185 19.30 -21.04 1.61
N GLU A 186 18.54 -22.08 1.27
CA GLU A 186 19.01 -23.46 1.24
C GLU A 186 20.09 -23.65 0.18
N LEU A 187 19.87 -23.13 -1.04
CA LEU A 187 20.90 -23.05 -2.08
C LEU A 187 22.16 -22.33 -1.59
N LYS A 188 22.02 -21.17 -0.94
CA LYS A 188 23.17 -20.43 -0.36
C LYS A 188 23.86 -21.17 0.78
N LEU A 189 23.15 -21.99 1.56
CA LEU A 189 23.73 -22.84 2.61
C LEU A 189 24.51 -24.00 2.02
N THR A 190 24.07 -24.58 0.90
CA THR A 190 24.82 -25.65 0.19
C THR A 190 26.12 -25.12 -0.44
N THR A 191 26.19 -23.84 -0.82
CA THR A 191 27.42 -23.20 -1.34
C THR A 191 28.33 -22.65 -0.23
N ARG A 192 27.83 -22.48 0.99
CA ARG A 192 28.66 -22.03 2.12
C ARG A 192 29.34 -23.25 2.73
N MET A 193 30.62 -23.44 2.42
CA MET A 193 31.47 -24.32 3.25
C MET A 193 31.31 -23.90 4.71
N LYS A 194 30.76 -24.80 5.54
CA LYS A 194 30.78 -24.61 6.99
C LYS A 194 32.24 -24.54 7.40
N ARG A 195 32.66 -23.45 8.06
CA ARG A 195 33.95 -23.46 8.77
C ARG A 195 33.80 -24.48 9.90
N LYS A 196 34.61 -25.54 9.87
CA LYS A 196 34.73 -26.44 11.03
C LYS A 196 35.17 -25.59 12.23
N ILE A 197 34.36 -25.60 13.28
CA ILE A 197 34.80 -25.24 14.61
C ILE A 197 35.11 -26.59 15.26
N GLY A 198 36.39 -26.89 15.52
CA GLY A 198 36.80 -28.05 16.33
C GLY A 198 36.25 -27.91 17.76
N PHE A 199 36.07 -28.96 18.55
CA PHE A 199 36.94 -30.11 18.81
C PHE A 199 36.07 -31.35 19.00
N GLU A 200 36.13 -32.31 18.10
CA GLU A 200 35.79 -33.72 18.38
C GLU A 200 36.98 -34.51 17.88
N ASP A 201 37.56 -35.30 18.78
CA ASP A 201 38.79 -36.05 18.56
C ASP A 201 38.61 -37.02 17.39
N GLU A 202 39.63 -37.09 16.55
CA GLU A 202 39.74 -38.10 15.50
C GLU A 202 39.98 -39.46 16.16
N ASP A 203 38.91 -40.24 16.34
CA ASP A 203 39.07 -41.68 16.51
C ASP A 203 39.65 -42.24 15.20
N LYS A 204 40.97 -42.45 15.24
CA LYS A 204 41.71 -43.21 14.25
C LYS A 204 41.24 -44.66 14.33
N ASP A 205 40.32 -45.05 13.46
CA ASP A 205 40.11 -46.46 13.20
C ASP A 205 41.22 -46.97 12.27
N GLU A 206 41.89 -47.97 12.80
CA GLU A 206 43.15 -48.56 12.38
C GLU A 206 43.08 -49.20 11.00
N GLU A 207 44.21 -49.15 10.30
CA GLU A 207 44.49 -49.95 9.12
C GLU A 207 44.40 -51.44 9.46
N GLU A 208 43.39 -52.16 8.95
CA GLU A 208 43.50 -53.62 8.79
C GLU A 208 43.97 -53.95 7.38
N GLU A 209 45.29 -54.06 7.26
CA GLU A 209 46.00 -54.69 6.16
C GLU A 209 45.86 -56.22 6.29
N SER A 210 44.85 -56.85 5.67
CA SER A 210 44.81 -58.31 5.54
C SER A 210 45.39 -58.73 4.19
N ARG A 211 46.71 -58.93 4.16
CA ARG A 211 47.44 -59.60 3.08
C ARG A 211 47.33 -61.11 3.28
N SER A 212 46.78 -61.83 2.31
CA SER A 212 47.01 -63.27 2.12
C SER A 212 46.91 -63.62 0.64
N GLN A 213 48.01 -64.16 0.13
CA GLN A 213 48.32 -64.50 -1.25
C GLN A 213 47.67 -65.80 -1.75
N GLU A 214 47.59 -65.89 -3.09
CA GLU A 214 47.74 -67.09 -3.97
C GLU A 214 46.66 -68.19 -3.90
N GLY A 215 45.81 -68.40 -4.92
CA GLY A 215 46.06 -69.00 -6.26
C GLY A 215 45.48 -70.45 -6.28
N PRO A 216 45.28 -71.20 -7.41
CA PRO A 216 45.38 -70.89 -8.85
C PRO A 216 44.19 -71.42 -9.73
N GLY A 217 44.17 -71.01 -11.01
CA GLY A 217 43.90 -71.88 -12.18
C GLY A 217 42.44 -72.18 -12.60
N LYS A 218 42.01 -71.64 -13.76
CA LYS A 218 42.11 -72.28 -15.09
C LYS A 218 41.70 -71.30 -16.18
#